data_AF-A0A951YAI2-F1
#
_entry.id   AF-A0A951YAI2-F1
#
_cell.length_a   1.000
_cell.length_b   1.000
_cell.length_c   1.000
_cell.angle_alpha   90.00
_cell.angle_beta   90.00
_cell.angle_gamma   90.00
#
_symmetry.space_group_name_H-M   'P 1'
#
loop_
_entity.id
_entity.type
_entity.pdbx_description
1 polymer ?
#
loop_
_entity_poly.entity_id
_entity_poly.type
_entity_poly.pdbx_seq_one_letter_code
_entity_poly.pdbx_strand_id
1 'polypeptide(L)'
;MQQEEMEIQLWEYIDGTCTAEQRSRISALIANDVEWKACYEDLLLFQHSVQADALPELTTANFTENVMNVLDASAKRLAARKRMLTLFIRIIAAFFIVSIILLLSYAFIEAGGISFSPSEYQLPKIKVPEVQLPGYTPFIAGLLAVIMLLAAFDKMLRKKTGYRL
;
A
#
# COMPACT_ATOMS: atom_id res chain seq x y z
N MET A 1 58.73 6.43 -0.68
CA MET A 1 58.03 6.16 0.58
C MET A 1 56.95 7.21 0.87
N GLN A 2 57.24 8.52 1.00
CA GLN A 2 56.19 9.51 1.30
C GLN A 2 55.16 9.73 0.17
N GLN A 3 55.60 9.67 -1.10
CA GLN A 3 54.72 9.88 -2.26
C GLN A 3 53.75 8.71 -2.50
N GLU A 4 54.21 7.48 -2.26
CA GLU A 4 53.37 6.27 -2.32
C GLU A 4 52.22 6.32 -1.29
N GLU A 5 52.52 6.77 -0.07
CA GLU A 5 51.53 6.87 0.99
C GLU A 5 50.47 7.96 0.70
N MET A 6 50.89 9.07 0.07
CA MET A 6 49.99 10.11 -0.43
C MET A 6 49.04 9.57 -1.50
N GLU A 7 49.58 8.84 -2.48
CA GLU A 7 48.81 8.28 -3.60
C GLU A 7 47.76 7.27 -3.11
N ILE A 8 48.13 6.39 -2.17
CA ILE A 8 47.21 5.42 -1.55
C ILE A 8 46.06 6.14 -0.85
N GLN A 9 46.35 7.19 -0.07
CA GLN A 9 45.31 7.96 0.62
C GLN A 9 44.38 8.69 -0.37
N LEU A 10 44.90 9.18 -1.49
CA LEU A 10 44.10 9.79 -2.54
C LEU A 10 43.22 8.75 -3.27
N TRP A 11 43.71 7.54 -3.50
CA TRP A 11 42.89 6.44 -4.03
C TRP A 11 41.74 6.06 -3.08
N GLU A 12 42.00 5.91 -1.79
CA GLU A 12 40.96 5.64 -0.78
C GLU A 12 39.90 6.76 -0.72
N TYR A 13 40.34 8.01 -0.96
CA TYR A 13 39.46 9.18 -1.05
C TYR A 13 38.58 9.15 -2.31
N ILE A 14 39.15 8.80 -3.47
CA ILE A 14 38.45 8.70 -4.76
C ILE A 14 37.42 7.56 -4.74
N ASP A 15 37.78 6.39 -4.21
CA ASP A 15 36.89 5.22 -4.11
C ASP A 15 35.85 5.34 -2.99
N GLY A 16 36.02 6.31 -2.08
CA GLY A 16 35.10 6.54 -0.96
C GLY A 16 35.20 5.50 0.16
N THR A 17 36.32 4.78 0.25
CA THR A 17 36.60 3.77 1.29
C THR A 17 37.21 4.40 2.56
N CYS A 18 37.62 5.66 2.50
CA CYS A 18 38.14 6.41 3.64
C CYS A 18 37.07 6.70 4.71
N THR A 19 37.49 6.79 5.97
CA THR A 19 36.63 7.22 7.09
C THR A 19 36.25 8.70 6.97
N ALA A 20 35.18 9.13 7.66
CA ALA A 20 34.71 10.52 7.60
C ALA A 20 35.79 11.54 8.05
N GLU A 21 36.62 11.18 9.03
CA GLU A 21 37.73 12.02 9.51
C GLU A 21 38.86 12.14 8.49
N GLN A 22 39.27 11.01 7.89
CA GLN A 22 40.29 10.99 6.83
C GLN A 22 39.82 11.77 5.61
N ARG A 23 38.55 11.64 5.22
CA ARG A 23 37.96 12.37 4.09
C ARG A 23 38.05 13.88 4.27
N SER A 24 37.73 14.37 5.48
CA SER A 24 37.84 15.79 5.82
C SER A 24 39.30 16.27 5.74
N ARG A 25 40.23 15.51 6.34
CA ARG A 25 41.66 15.81 6.32
C ARG A 25 42.21 15.87 4.89
N ILE A 26 41.95 14.85 4.07
CA ILE A 26 42.43 14.77 2.69
C ILE A 26 41.82 15.90 1.85
N SER A 27 40.53 16.21 2.03
CA SER A 27 39.90 17.34 1.32
C SER A 27 40.55 18.69 1.65
N ALA A 28 40.97 18.90 2.91
CA ALA A 28 41.71 20.08 3.31
C ALA A 28 43.13 20.10 2.73
N LEU A 29 43.79 18.94 2.61
CA LEU A 29 45.11 18.83 1.98
C LEU A 29 45.05 19.12 0.48
N ILE A 30 44.07 18.58 -0.24
CA ILE A 30 43.83 18.88 -1.67
C ILE A 30 43.58 20.38 -1.88
N ALA A 31 42.92 21.06 -0.94
CA ALA A 31 42.61 22.49 -1.05
C ALA A 31 43.80 23.41 -0.75
N ASN A 32 44.68 23.02 0.17
CA ASN A 32 45.75 23.89 0.69
C ASN A 32 47.16 23.53 0.18
N ASP A 33 47.36 22.32 -0.34
CA ASP A 33 48.65 21.82 -0.81
C ASP A 33 48.63 21.56 -2.32
N VAL A 34 49.57 22.19 -3.02
CA VAL A 34 49.70 22.12 -4.47
C VAL A 34 50.13 20.73 -4.95
N GLU A 35 50.95 20.02 -4.18
CA GLU A 35 51.42 18.67 -4.53
C GLU A 35 50.28 17.65 -4.45
N TRP A 36 49.46 17.75 -3.41
CA TRP A 36 48.27 16.90 -3.24
C TRP A 36 47.23 17.14 -4.33
N LYS A 37 47.03 18.40 -4.71
CA LYS A 37 46.10 18.75 -5.78
C LYS A 37 46.56 18.20 -7.13
N ALA A 38 47.84 18.36 -7.47
CA ALA A 38 48.38 17.86 -8.73
C ALA A 38 48.27 16.33 -8.83
N CYS A 39 48.65 15.62 -7.77
CA CYS A 39 48.52 14.16 -7.72
C CYS A 39 47.06 13.70 -7.82
N TYR A 40 46.13 14.40 -7.18
CA TYR A 40 44.70 14.12 -7.28
C TYR A 40 44.15 14.31 -8.71
N GLU A 41 44.54 15.38 -9.39
CA GLU A 41 44.14 15.64 -10.79
C GLU A 41 44.71 14.58 -11.74
N ASP A 42 45.96 14.16 -11.56
CA ASP A 42 46.59 13.09 -12.34
C ASP A 42 45.87 11.74 -12.15
N LEU A 43 45.52 11.40 -10.91
CA LEU A 43 44.76 10.18 -10.57
C LEU A 43 43.35 10.19 -11.18
N LEU A 44 42.67 11.33 -11.16
CA LEU A 44 41.36 11.49 -11.81
C LEU A 44 41.45 11.34 -13.32
N LEU A 45 42.47 11.92 -13.96
CA LEU A 45 42.71 11.78 -15.39
C LEU A 45 42.95 10.31 -15.76
N PHE A 46 43.76 9.61 -14.98
CA PHE A 46 43.98 8.17 -15.14
C PHE A 46 42.66 7.39 -15.02
N GLN A 47 41.88 7.60 -13.96
CA GLN A 47 40.59 6.93 -13.75
C GLN A 47 39.62 7.19 -14.92
N HIS A 48 39.54 8.43 -15.41
CA HIS A 48 38.70 8.78 -16.54
C HIS A 48 39.15 8.09 -17.84
N SER A 49 40.47 8.03 -18.10
CA SER A 49 41.00 7.31 -19.28
C SER A 49 40.68 5.82 -19.23
N VAL A 50 40.80 5.18 -18.06
CA VAL A 50 40.47 3.77 -17.87
C VAL A 50 38.97 3.53 -18.04
N GLN A 51 38.11 4.42 -17.55
CA GLN A 51 36.65 4.33 -17.74
C GLN A 51 36.22 4.57 -19.18
N ALA A 52 36.93 5.42 -19.94
CA ALA A 52 36.62 5.71 -21.33
C ALA A 52 37.00 4.55 -22.27
N ASP A 53 38.13 3.89 -22.01
CA ASP A 53 38.57 2.70 -22.77
C ASP A 53 37.91 1.41 -22.30
N ALA A 54 37.39 1.37 -21.07
CA ALA A 54 36.44 0.36 -20.63
C ALA A 54 35.11 0.61 -21.33
N LEU A 55 35.03 0.22 -22.62
CA LEU A 55 33.76 0.02 -23.30
C LEU A 55 32.85 -0.74 -22.32
N PRO A 56 31.71 -0.17 -21.90
CA PRO A 56 30.79 -0.91 -21.09
C PRO A 56 30.43 -2.14 -21.93
N GLU A 57 30.81 -3.32 -21.45
CA GLU A 57 30.32 -4.58 -22.00
C GLU A 57 28.81 -4.39 -22.09
N LEU A 58 28.29 -4.34 -23.32
CA LEU A 58 26.89 -4.01 -23.54
C LEU A 58 26.10 -4.98 -22.67
N THR A 59 25.48 -4.43 -21.63
CA THR A 59 24.55 -5.21 -20.82
C THR A 59 23.61 -5.86 -21.80
N THR A 60 23.42 -7.18 -21.65
CA THR A 60 22.62 -7.97 -22.60
C THR A 60 21.35 -7.19 -22.89
N ALA A 61 20.96 -7.01 -24.15
CA ALA A 61 19.90 -6.05 -24.55
C ALA A 61 18.59 -6.17 -23.74
N ASN A 62 18.38 -7.32 -23.11
CA ASN A 62 17.20 -7.67 -22.33
C ASN A 62 17.36 -7.44 -20.82
N PHE A 63 18.54 -7.10 -20.30
CA PHE A 63 18.80 -6.94 -18.86
C PHE A 63 17.95 -5.79 -18.28
N THR A 64 18.00 -4.61 -18.89
CA THR A 64 17.21 -3.45 -18.47
C THR A 64 15.72 -3.74 -18.55
N GLU A 65 15.27 -4.40 -19.61
CA GLU A 65 13.88 -4.80 -19.76
C GLU A 65 13.44 -5.78 -18.65
N ASN A 66 14.27 -6.78 -18.35
CA ASN A 66 13.95 -7.77 -17.32
C ASN A 66 13.90 -7.15 -15.93
N VAL A 67 14.85 -6.25 -15.60
CA VAL A 67 14.87 -5.54 -14.31
C VAL A 67 13.65 -4.62 -14.17
N MET A 68 13.31 -3.86 -15.22
CA MET A 68 12.13 -2.98 -15.20
C MET A 68 10.82 -3.77 -15.08
N ASN A 69 10.71 -4.91 -15.77
CA ASN A 69 9.54 -5.78 -15.66
C ASN A 69 9.36 -6.34 -14.25
N VAL A 70 10.45 -6.73 -13.58
CA VAL A 70 10.40 -7.21 -12.17
C VAL A 70 10.00 -6.09 -11.22
N LEU A 71 10.54 -4.89 -11.39
CA LEU A 71 10.19 -3.71 -10.58
C LEU A 71 8.72 -3.33 -10.75
N ASP A 72 8.22 -3.27 -11.99
CA ASP A 72 6.82 -2.98 -12.29
C ASP A 72 5.86 -4.02 -11.72
N ALA A 73 6.19 -5.31 -11.83
CA ALA A 73 5.39 -6.38 -11.26
C ALA A 73 5.32 -6.27 -9.73
N SER A 74 6.42 -5.92 -9.08
CA SER A 74 6.48 -5.73 -7.62
C SER A 74 5.64 -4.52 -7.16
N ALA A 75 5.71 -3.39 -7.89
CA ALA A 75 4.93 -2.19 -7.61
C ALA A 75 3.42 -2.43 -7.79
N LYS A 76 3.03 -3.13 -8.87
CA LYS A 76 1.62 -3.51 -9.12
C LYS A 76 1.07 -4.42 -8.02
N ARG A 77 1.86 -5.38 -7.51
CA ARG A 77 1.46 -6.26 -6.40
C ARG A 77 1.24 -5.49 -5.09
N LEU A 78 2.09 -4.51 -4.77
CA LEU A 78 1.94 -3.70 -3.56
C LEU A 78 0.66 -2.85 -3.61
N ALA A 79 0.36 -2.24 -4.75
CA ALA A 79 -0.86 -1.45 -4.95
C ALA A 79 -2.14 -2.31 -4.85
N ALA A 80 -2.12 -3.53 -5.43
CA ALA A 80 -3.24 -4.46 -5.33
C ALA A 80 -3.50 -4.91 -3.88
N ARG A 81 -2.45 -5.24 -3.12
CA ARG A 81 -2.58 -5.64 -1.71
C ARG A 81 -3.16 -4.51 -0.85
N LYS A 82 -2.71 -3.27 -1.05
CA LYS A 82 -3.24 -2.08 -0.37
C LYS A 82 -4.73 -1.91 -0.64
N ARG A 83 -5.15 -2.04 -1.90
CA ARG A 83 -6.56 -1.91 -2.30
C ARG A 83 -7.46 -2.96 -1.62
N MET A 84 -7.01 -4.22 -1.56
CA MET A 84 -7.76 -5.29 -0.88
C MET A 84 -7.89 -5.02 0.62
N LEU A 85 -6.80 -4.65 1.30
CA LEU A 85 -6.82 -4.38 2.73
C LEU A 85 -7.76 -3.23 3.09
N THR A 86 -7.74 -2.14 2.32
CA THR A 86 -8.64 -1.00 2.53
C THR A 86 -10.11 -1.38 2.28
N LEU A 87 -10.39 -2.30 1.36
CA LEU A 87 -11.74 -2.81 1.13
C LEU A 87 -12.24 -3.62 2.33
N PHE A 88 -11.44 -4.55 2.85
CA PHE A 88 -11.79 -5.35 4.03
C PHE A 88 -12.07 -4.48 5.27
N ILE A 89 -11.20 -3.50 5.54
CA ILE A 89 -11.40 -2.56 6.66
C ILE A 89 -12.72 -1.82 6.50
N ARG A 90 -13.07 -1.37 5.29
CA ARG A 90 -14.32 -0.66 5.02
C ARG A 90 -15.56 -1.53 5.22
N ILE A 91 -15.51 -2.81 4.83
CA ILE A 91 -16.61 -3.76 5.02
C ILE A 91 -16.81 -4.04 6.51
N ILE A 92 -15.73 -4.32 7.23
CA ILE A 92 -15.77 -4.60 8.67
C ILE A 92 -16.30 -3.38 9.44
N ALA A 93 -15.82 -2.17 9.11
CA ALA A 93 -16.31 -0.93 9.73
C ALA A 93 -17.82 -0.72 9.46
N ALA A 94 -18.27 -0.95 8.23
CA ALA A 94 -19.69 -0.85 7.88
C ALA A 94 -20.54 -1.86 8.67
N PHE A 95 -20.06 -3.10 8.84
CA PHE A 95 -20.74 -4.11 9.64
C PHE A 95 -20.94 -3.67 11.10
N PHE A 96 -19.90 -3.14 11.74
CA PHE A 96 -20.01 -2.64 13.12
C PHE A 96 -21.01 -1.48 13.23
N ILE A 97 -20.99 -0.54 12.29
CA ILE A 97 -21.93 0.59 12.28
C ILE A 97 -23.37 0.08 12.18
N VAL A 98 -23.65 -0.82 11.23
CA VAL A 98 -24.99 -1.40 11.06
C VAL A 98 -25.41 -2.19 12.30
N SER A 99 -24.51 -2.98 12.88
CA SER A 99 -24.78 -3.75 14.10
C SER A 99 -25.13 -2.84 15.28
N ILE A 100 -24.42 -1.73 15.45
CA ILE A 100 -24.68 -0.76 16.52
C ILE A 100 -26.03 -0.08 16.27
N ILE A 101 -26.34 0.34 15.04
CA ILE A 101 -27.63 0.95 14.69
C ILE A 101 -28.78 -0.01 14.98
N LEU A 102 -28.63 -1.29 14.63
CA LEU A 102 -29.66 -2.30 14.84
C LEU A 102 -29.91 -2.54 16.34
N LEU A 103 -28.83 -2.63 17.12
CA LEU A 103 -28.90 -2.80 18.58
C LEU A 103 -29.54 -1.58 19.26
N LEU A 104 -29.13 -0.37 18.87
CA LEU A 104 -29.74 0.87 19.37
C LEU A 104 -31.22 0.94 19.00
N SER A 105 -31.57 0.65 17.75
CA SER A 105 -32.98 0.67 17.30
C SER A 105 -33.84 -0.29 18.11
N TYR A 106 -33.34 -1.50 18.38
CA TYR A 106 -34.02 -2.47 19.23
C TYR A 106 -34.23 -1.93 20.66
N ALA A 107 -33.17 -1.38 21.28
CA ALA A 107 -33.25 -0.80 22.62
C ALA A 107 -34.23 0.39 22.70
N PHE A 108 -34.28 1.24 21.66
CA PHE A 108 -35.22 2.38 21.60
C PHE A 108 -36.67 1.95 21.39
N ILE A 109 -36.92 0.86 20.66
CA ILE A 109 -38.27 0.27 20.52
C ILE A 109 -38.73 -0.31 21.86
N GLU A 110 -37.88 -1.08 22.54
CA GLU A 110 -38.20 -1.69 23.84
C GLU A 110 -38.39 -0.64 24.95
N ALA A 111 -37.59 0.44 24.95
CA ALA A 111 -37.74 1.56 25.87
C ALA A 111 -38.95 2.48 25.57
N GLY A 112 -39.76 2.14 24.56
CA GLY A 112 -40.98 2.88 24.19
C GLY A 112 -40.76 4.21 23.47
N GLY A 113 -39.51 4.53 23.09
CA GLY A 113 -39.15 5.79 22.43
C GLY A 113 -39.54 5.84 20.95
N ILE A 114 -39.73 4.69 20.30
CA ILE A 114 -40.13 4.60 18.89
C ILE A 114 -41.42 3.77 18.80
N SER A 115 -42.57 4.45 18.85
CA SER A 115 -43.85 3.83 18.53
C SER A 115 -44.10 3.96 17.03
N PHE A 116 -43.90 2.86 16.29
CA PHE A 116 -44.37 2.76 14.92
C PHE A 116 -45.90 2.68 14.97
N SER A 117 -46.59 3.80 14.80
CA SER A 117 -48.02 3.78 14.54
C SER A 117 -48.23 3.16 13.16
N PRO A 118 -48.81 1.95 13.04
CA PRO A 118 -49.24 1.47 11.74
C PRO A 118 -50.22 2.50 11.20
N SER A 119 -49.93 3.05 10.02
CA SER A 119 -50.83 3.98 9.34
C SER A 119 -52.23 3.36 9.29
N GLU A 120 -53.21 4.08 9.83
CA GLU A 120 -54.62 3.68 9.99
C GLU A 120 -55.33 3.60 8.63
N TYR A 121 -54.85 2.74 7.74
CA TYR A 121 -55.60 2.36 6.55
C TYR A 121 -56.67 1.36 6.98
N GLN A 122 -57.92 1.83 7.09
CA GLN A 122 -59.09 0.97 7.29
C GLN A 122 -59.30 0.11 6.03
N LEU A 123 -58.59 -1.02 5.98
CA LEU A 123 -58.87 -2.05 5.01
C LEU A 123 -60.25 -2.67 5.33
N PRO A 124 -61.10 -2.94 4.33
CA PRO A 124 -62.33 -3.68 4.54
C PRO A 124 -61.98 -5.03 5.18
N LYS A 125 -62.70 -5.41 6.24
CA LYS A 125 -62.49 -6.64 7.02
C LYS A 125 -62.79 -7.87 6.18
N ILE A 126 -61.85 -8.23 5.32
CA ILE A 126 -61.79 -9.55 4.71
C ILE A 126 -61.31 -10.48 5.82
N LYS A 127 -62.15 -11.46 6.21
CA LYS A 127 -61.76 -12.54 7.11
C LYS A 127 -60.74 -13.42 6.40
N VAL A 128 -59.49 -12.99 6.40
CA VAL A 128 -58.38 -13.87 6.08
C VAL A 128 -58.25 -14.90 7.21
N PRO A 129 -58.12 -16.19 6.89
CA PRO A 129 -57.88 -17.19 7.92
C PRO A 129 -56.62 -16.78 8.69
N GLU A 130 -56.70 -16.80 10.01
CA GLU A 130 -55.60 -16.49 10.91
C GLU A 130 -54.52 -17.55 10.73
N VAL A 131 -53.58 -17.30 9.81
CA VAL A 131 -52.44 -18.17 9.59
C VAL A 131 -51.56 -18.04 10.81
N GLN A 132 -51.66 -19.02 11.72
CA GLN A 132 -50.75 -19.16 12.86
C GLN A 132 -49.36 -19.48 12.31
N LEU A 133 -48.63 -18.43 11.97
CA LEU A 133 -47.25 -18.53 11.58
C LEU A 133 -46.45 -18.88 12.84
N PRO A 134 -45.62 -19.92 12.80
CA PRO A 134 -44.82 -20.29 13.96
C PRO A 134 -43.94 -19.12 14.41
N GLY A 135 -43.75 -18.94 15.72
CA GLY A 135 -43.10 -17.75 16.29
C GLY A 135 -41.68 -17.45 15.81
N TYR A 136 -41.02 -18.39 15.12
CA TYR A 136 -39.71 -18.20 14.47
C TYR A 136 -39.79 -17.55 13.08
N THR A 137 -40.98 -17.39 12.49
CA THR A 137 -41.15 -16.76 11.17
C THR A 137 -40.63 -15.33 11.05
N PRO A 138 -40.83 -14.40 12.00
CA PRO A 138 -40.19 -13.08 11.92
C PRO A 138 -38.66 -13.15 12.03
N PHE A 139 -38.13 -14.10 12.79
CA PHE A 139 -36.68 -14.32 12.91
C PHE A 139 -36.08 -14.83 11.59
N ILE A 140 -36.71 -15.81 10.96
CA ILE A 140 -36.29 -16.33 9.65
C ILE A 140 -36.40 -15.23 8.58
N ALA A 141 -37.49 -14.47 8.55
CA ALA A 141 -37.67 -13.37 7.61
C ALA A 141 -36.60 -12.28 7.78
N GLY A 142 -36.26 -11.93 9.03
CA GLY A 142 -35.17 -10.99 9.34
C GLY A 142 -33.81 -11.50 8.88
N LEU A 143 -33.50 -12.77 9.14
CA LEU A 143 -32.26 -13.41 8.71
C LEU A 143 -32.15 -13.44 7.18
N LEU A 144 -33.25 -13.75 6.49
CA LEU A 144 -33.31 -13.77 5.02
C LEU A 144 -33.11 -12.37 4.44
N ALA A 145 -33.69 -11.33 5.05
CA ALA A 145 -33.48 -9.94 4.66
C ALA A 145 -32.01 -9.51 4.83
N VAL A 146 -31.35 -9.92 5.92
CA VAL A 146 -29.92 -9.65 6.16
C VAL A 146 -29.05 -10.35 5.10
N ILE A 147 -29.33 -11.61 4.78
CA ILE A 147 -28.64 -12.35 3.71
C ILE A 147 -28.83 -11.62 2.37
N MET A 148 -30.05 -11.17 2.06
CA MET A 148 -30.33 -10.46 0.82
C MET A 148 -29.58 -9.13 0.73
N LEU A 149 -29.49 -8.40 1.84
CA LEU A 149 -28.74 -7.15 1.94
C LEU A 149 -27.24 -7.39 1.75
N LEU A 150 -26.70 -8.46 2.34
CA LEU A 150 -25.30 -8.85 2.16
C LEU A 150 -25.01 -9.27 0.72
N ALA A 151 -25.91 -10.03 0.09
CA ALA A 151 -25.80 -10.43 -1.31
C ALA A 151 -25.90 -9.23 -2.27
N ALA A 152 -26.79 -8.27 -1.99
CA ALA A 152 -26.89 -7.02 -2.73
C ALA A 152 -25.62 -6.19 -2.58
N PHE A 153 -25.04 -6.16 -1.38
CA PHE A 153 -23.78 -5.48 -1.11
C PHE A 153 -22.60 -6.14 -1.83
N ASP A 154 -22.50 -7.48 -1.85
CA ASP A 154 -21.51 -8.22 -2.64
C ASP A 154 -21.64 -7.92 -4.15
N LYS A 155 -22.89 -7.90 -4.66
CA LYS A 155 -23.18 -7.55 -6.06
C LYS A 155 -22.75 -6.12 -6.38
N MET A 156 -22.96 -5.19 -5.45
CA MET A 156 -22.57 -3.78 -5.61
C MET A 156 -21.05 -3.60 -5.60
N LEU A 157 -20.35 -4.37 -4.76
CA LEU A 157 -18.89 -4.43 -4.74
C LEU A 157 -18.35 -4.95 -6.08
N ARG A 158 -18.83 -6.10 -6.58
CA ARG A 158 -18.39 -6.67 -7.88
C ARG A 158 -18.59 -5.72 -9.06
N LYS A 159 -19.73 -5.02 -9.11
CA LYS A 159 -20.02 -4.06 -10.20
C LYS A 159 -19.03 -2.90 -10.22
N LYS A 160 -18.51 -2.48 -9.07
CA LYS A 160 -17.62 -1.32 -8.95
C LYS A 160 -16.14 -1.68 -9.05
N THR A 161 -15.74 -2.90 -8.69
CA THR A 161 -14.34 -3.33 -8.75
C THR A 161 -13.95 -4.02 -10.05
N GLY A 162 -14.88 -4.48 -10.89
CA GLY A 162 -14.57 -5.08 -12.20
C GLY A 162 -13.74 -6.37 -12.12
N TYR A 163 -13.53 -6.92 -10.93
CA TYR A 163 -12.86 -8.19 -10.74
C TYR A 163 -13.88 -9.31 -10.92
N ARG A 164 -13.80 -9.97 -12.09
CA ARG A 164 -14.22 -11.36 -12.22
C ARG A 164 -13.19 -12.19 -11.43
N LEU A 165 -13.62 -12.75 -10.31
CA LEU A 165 -12.99 -13.95 -9.75
C LEU A 165 -13.16 -15.10 -10.75
#